data_AF-A0A959Y884-F1
#
_entry.id   AF-A0A959Y884-F1
#
_cell.length_a   1.000
_cell.length_b   1.000
_cell.length_c   1.000
_cell.angle_alpha   90.00
_cell.angle_beta   90.00
_cell.angle_gamma   90.00
#
_symmetry.space_group_name_H-M   'P 1'
#
loop_
_entity.id
_entity.type
_entity.pdbx_description
1 polymer ?
#
loop_
_entity_poly.entity_id
_entity_poly.type
_entity_poly.pdbx_seq_one_letter_code
_entity_poly.pdbx_strand_id
1 'polypeptide(L)'
;GELGFDVELLPSTPTYQLIAGTLTVNGDAVWAGASPGSGQGRLLVEGGTVQINGSTMNTAGSTVDLFIDVKGGDLILNGPALDLAHATDSVQQSSGTWVMDNALTVECDGVIHCTGGDQQVVGQVELRGSGTIRWHDVETDNQSSLQHTG
;
A
#
# COMPACT_ATOMS: atom_id res chain seq x y z
N GLY A 1 6.63 15.54 -3.95
CA GLY A 1 5.74 15.33 -5.10
C GLY A 1 4.84 14.19 -4.73
N GLU A 2 3.54 14.36 -4.91
CA GLU A 2 2.48 13.41 -4.54
C GLU A 2 2.18 12.47 -5.72
N LEU A 3 1.72 11.26 -5.42
CA LEU A 3 1.12 10.35 -6.41
C LEU A 3 -0.38 10.29 -6.14
N GLY A 4 -1.23 10.48 -7.15
CA GLY A 4 -2.68 10.49 -6.95
C GLY A 4 -3.42 9.67 -7.99
N PHE A 5 -4.40 8.90 -7.53
CA PHE A 5 -5.47 8.32 -8.34
C PHE A 5 -6.74 9.12 -8.08
N ASP A 6 -7.08 10.00 -9.02
CA ASP A 6 -8.28 10.84 -8.93
C ASP A 6 -9.37 10.30 -9.87
N VAL A 7 -10.48 9.84 -9.28
CA VAL A 7 -11.57 9.18 -9.99
C VAL A 7 -12.91 9.84 -9.67
N GLU A 8 -13.24 10.88 -10.43
CA GLU A 8 -14.43 11.70 -10.18
C GLU A 8 -15.72 11.19 -10.87
N LEU A 9 -15.63 10.37 -11.93
CA LEU A 9 -16.78 10.00 -12.78
C LEU A 9 -16.73 8.56 -13.28
N LEU A 10 -17.82 7.81 -13.02
CA LEU A 10 -18.07 6.41 -13.43
C LEU A 10 -17.07 5.40 -12.82
N PRO A 11 -17.41 4.09 -12.76
CA PRO A 11 -16.44 3.08 -12.36
C PRO A 11 -15.26 3.09 -13.33
N SER A 12 -14.09 3.50 -12.87
CA SER A 12 -12.85 3.45 -13.63
C SER A 12 -11.74 2.79 -12.84
N THR A 13 -10.76 2.24 -13.54
CA THR A 13 -9.67 1.46 -12.94
C THR A 13 -8.29 1.99 -13.33
N PRO A 14 -7.98 3.29 -13.13
CA PRO A 14 -6.68 3.84 -13.52
C PRO A 14 -5.55 3.04 -12.89
N THR A 15 -4.57 2.67 -13.71
CA THR A 15 -3.41 1.89 -13.25
C THR A 15 -2.14 2.66 -13.55
N TYR A 16 -1.34 2.92 -12.51
CA TYR A 16 0.06 3.28 -12.67
C TYR A 16 0.90 2.00 -12.62
N GLN A 17 1.61 1.72 -13.71
CA GLN A 17 2.42 0.51 -13.84
C GLN A 17 3.90 0.86 -13.89
N LEU A 18 4.68 0.35 -12.93
CA LEU A 18 6.14 0.40 -12.95
C LEU A 18 6.70 -0.95 -13.37
N ILE A 19 7.37 -0.99 -14.52
CA ILE A 19 8.00 -2.20 -15.08
C ILE A 19 9.52 -2.20 -14.82
N ALA A 20 10.13 -1.02 -14.72
CA ALA A 20 11.55 -0.84 -14.43
C ALA A 20 11.83 0.59 -13.95
N GLY A 21 13.02 0.80 -13.40
CA GLY A 21 13.47 2.11 -12.91
C GLY A 21 13.00 2.40 -11.50
N THR A 22 12.93 3.68 -11.15
CA THR A 22 12.58 4.12 -9.79
C THR A 22 11.51 5.20 -9.84
N LEU A 23 10.43 5.00 -9.08
CA LEU A 23 9.47 6.05 -8.73
C LEU A 23 9.70 6.44 -7.27
N THR A 24 10.02 7.70 -7.02
CA THR A 24 10.08 8.25 -5.65
C THR A 24 8.99 9.29 -5.46
N VAL A 25 8.08 9.00 -4.54
CA VAL A 25 7.01 9.90 -4.10
C VAL A 25 7.48 10.59 -2.83
N ASN A 26 7.94 11.83 -2.96
CA ASN A 26 8.37 12.69 -1.84
C ASN A 26 7.16 13.39 -1.19
N GLY A 27 6.12 12.63 -0.88
CA GLY A 27 4.81 13.09 -0.40
C GLY A 27 3.86 11.90 -0.30
N ASP A 28 2.58 12.17 -0.11
CA ASP A 28 1.59 11.12 0.05
C ASP A 28 1.28 10.41 -1.29
N ALA A 29 0.76 9.20 -1.18
CA ALA A 29 0.12 8.49 -2.29
C ALA A 29 -1.37 8.37 -1.98
N VAL A 30 -2.21 9.03 -2.78
CA VAL A 30 -3.62 9.24 -2.46
C VAL A 30 -4.59 8.62 -3.47
N TRP A 31 -5.68 8.08 -2.93
CA TRP A 31 -6.83 7.60 -3.70
C TRP A 31 -8.04 8.49 -3.43
N ALA A 32 -8.41 9.30 -4.42
CA ALA A 32 -9.41 10.36 -4.29
C ALA A 32 -10.58 10.12 -5.26
N GLY A 33 -11.79 10.31 -4.78
CA GLY A 33 -13.01 10.29 -5.60
C GLY A 33 -14.26 10.10 -4.77
N ALA A 34 -15.18 11.06 -4.81
CA ALA A 34 -16.34 11.09 -3.91
C ALA A 34 -17.64 10.54 -4.55
N SER A 35 -17.61 10.12 -5.81
CA SER A 35 -18.80 9.65 -6.51
C SER A 35 -19.09 8.18 -6.15
N PRO A 36 -20.31 7.82 -5.70
CA PRO A 36 -20.63 6.43 -5.35
C PRO A 36 -20.27 5.47 -6.48
N GLY A 37 -19.39 4.50 -6.18
CA GLY A 37 -18.90 3.54 -7.16
C GLY A 37 -17.87 4.11 -8.14
N SER A 38 -17.09 5.12 -7.75
CA SER A 38 -15.99 5.70 -8.53
C SER A 38 -15.01 4.64 -9.08
N GLY A 39 -14.88 3.48 -8.46
CA GLY A 39 -14.06 2.38 -8.96
C GLY A 39 -12.79 2.22 -8.14
N GLN A 40 -11.67 1.90 -8.79
CA GLN A 40 -10.43 1.51 -8.10
C GLN A 40 -9.22 2.23 -8.70
N GLY A 41 -8.34 2.79 -7.87
CA GLY A 41 -7.01 3.18 -8.33
C GLY A 41 -6.04 2.03 -8.12
N ARG A 42 -5.13 1.77 -9.07
CA ARG A 42 -4.18 0.66 -8.95
C ARG A 42 -2.74 1.10 -9.14
N LEU A 43 -1.92 0.87 -8.13
CA LEU A 43 -0.46 0.89 -8.27
C LEU A 43 0.02 -0.54 -8.53
N LEU A 44 0.64 -0.77 -9.69
CA LEU A 44 1.19 -2.06 -10.10
C LEU A 44 2.71 -1.98 -10.21
N VAL A 45 3.41 -2.74 -9.37
CA VAL A 45 4.87 -2.80 -9.29
C VAL A 45 5.36 -4.15 -9.81
N GLU A 46 5.64 -4.22 -11.11
CA GLU A 46 6.11 -5.44 -11.79
C GLU A 46 7.63 -5.53 -11.88
N GLY A 47 8.32 -4.42 -11.71
CA GLY A 47 9.78 -4.35 -11.62
C GLY A 47 10.24 -2.95 -11.20
N GLY A 48 11.54 -2.82 -10.94
CA GLY A 48 12.09 -1.57 -10.39
C GLY A 48 11.67 -1.32 -8.94
N THR A 49 11.72 -0.07 -8.51
CA THR A 49 11.46 0.32 -7.11
C THR A 49 10.44 1.47 -7.06
N VAL A 50 9.38 1.29 -6.29
CA VAL A 50 8.50 2.38 -5.86
C VAL A 50 8.81 2.69 -4.40
N GLN A 51 9.17 3.94 -4.11
CA GLN A 51 9.40 4.43 -2.76
C GLN A 51 8.42 5.56 -2.46
N ILE A 52 7.63 5.41 -1.40
CA ILE A 52 6.66 6.41 -0.93
C ILE A 52 7.11 6.93 0.43
N ASN A 53 7.44 8.22 0.48
CA ASN A 53 7.95 8.89 1.68
C ASN A 53 6.86 9.56 2.53
N GLY A 54 5.63 9.66 2.02
CA GLY A 54 4.44 10.09 2.76
C GLY A 54 3.46 8.94 3.01
N SER A 55 2.28 9.27 3.54
CA SER A 55 1.23 8.28 3.82
C SER A 55 0.64 7.72 2.54
N THR A 56 0.22 6.45 2.57
CA THR A 56 -0.50 5.79 1.49
C THR A 56 -1.93 5.57 1.95
N MET A 57 -2.89 6.29 1.36
CA MET A 57 -4.24 6.36 1.92
C MET A 57 -5.32 6.78 0.93
N ASN A 58 -6.58 6.49 1.26
CA ASN A 58 -7.72 7.15 0.67
C ASN A 58 -7.85 8.58 1.22
N THR A 59 -8.25 9.54 0.39
CA THR A 59 -8.62 10.85 0.93
C THR A 59 -9.90 10.74 1.75
N ALA A 60 -10.08 11.57 2.77
CA ALA A 60 -11.28 11.55 3.59
C ALA A 60 -12.56 11.67 2.74
N GLY A 61 -13.50 10.74 2.91
CA GLY A 61 -14.74 10.68 2.13
C GLY A 61 -14.59 10.15 0.71
N SER A 62 -13.40 9.65 0.33
CA SER A 62 -13.21 8.91 -0.91
C SER A 62 -14.04 7.63 -0.87
N THR A 63 -14.52 7.24 -2.05
CA THR A 63 -15.27 6.00 -2.33
C THR A 63 -14.53 5.14 -3.35
N VAL A 64 -13.32 5.56 -3.72
CA VAL A 64 -12.42 4.82 -4.59
C VAL A 64 -11.72 3.75 -3.77
N ASP A 65 -11.63 2.55 -4.30
CA ASP A 65 -10.86 1.49 -3.67
C ASP A 65 -9.35 1.66 -3.95
N LEU A 66 -8.54 1.51 -2.90
CA LEU A 66 -7.09 1.51 -2.94
C LEU A 66 -6.58 0.12 -3.29
N PHE A 67 -5.90 -0.02 -4.43
CA PHE A 67 -5.24 -1.27 -4.83
C PHE A 67 -3.74 -1.09 -5.06
N ILE A 68 -2.93 -1.91 -4.42
CA ILE A 68 -1.49 -2.03 -4.66
C ILE A 68 -1.15 -3.49 -4.97
N ASP A 69 -0.49 -3.73 -6.10
CA ASP A 69 -0.01 -5.05 -6.51
C ASP A 69 1.51 -5.05 -6.66
N VAL A 70 2.19 -5.93 -5.93
CA VAL A 70 3.63 -6.16 -6.05
C VAL A 70 3.86 -7.54 -6.69
N LYS A 71 4.38 -7.53 -7.92
CA LYS A 71 4.51 -8.71 -8.80
C LYS A 71 5.91 -8.89 -9.38
N GLY A 72 6.92 -8.22 -8.83
CA GLY A 72 8.31 -8.44 -9.22
C GLY A 72 9.26 -7.30 -8.91
N GLY A 73 8.76 -6.10 -8.63
CA GLY A 73 9.57 -4.99 -8.15
C GLY A 73 9.53 -4.83 -6.63
N ASP A 74 10.13 -3.74 -6.16
CA ASP A 74 10.21 -3.42 -4.75
C ASP A 74 9.25 -2.26 -4.41
N LEU A 75 8.43 -2.46 -3.38
CA LEU A 75 7.62 -1.42 -2.77
C LEU A 75 8.23 -1.04 -1.43
N ILE A 76 8.56 0.23 -1.26
CA ILE A 76 9.13 0.76 -0.02
C ILE A 76 8.18 1.82 0.52
N LEU A 77 7.60 1.56 1.68
CA LEU A 77 6.76 2.51 2.42
C LEU A 77 7.57 3.07 3.58
N ASN A 78 8.00 4.33 3.45
CA ASN A 78 8.74 5.08 4.49
C ASN A 78 7.85 6.04 5.27
N GLY A 79 6.63 6.27 4.76
CA GLY A 79 5.65 7.15 5.37
C GLY A 79 5.07 6.59 6.67
N PRO A 80 4.36 7.43 7.44
CA PRO A 80 3.88 7.04 8.75
C PRO A 80 2.65 6.12 8.71
N ALA A 81 1.95 6.04 7.58
CA ALA A 81 0.70 5.29 7.47
C ALA A 81 0.51 4.58 6.12
N LEU A 82 -0.07 3.38 6.20
CA LEU A 82 -0.83 2.72 5.14
C LEU A 82 -2.26 2.54 5.66
N ASP A 83 -3.22 3.19 5.03
CA ASP A 83 -4.63 3.17 5.42
C ASP A 83 -5.48 2.50 4.32
N LEU A 84 -5.99 1.31 4.63
CA LEU A 84 -6.92 0.54 3.82
C LEU A 84 -8.32 0.68 4.44
N ALA A 85 -8.90 1.86 4.27
CA ALA A 85 -10.11 2.31 4.97
C ALA A 85 -11.39 1.58 4.53
N HIS A 86 -11.38 0.92 3.38
CA HIS A 86 -12.52 0.15 2.87
C HIS A 86 -12.23 -1.35 2.89
N ALA A 87 -13.27 -2.15 3.15
CA ALA A 87 -13.18 -3.61 3.10
C ALA A 87 -12.73 -4.18 1.73
N THR A 88 -12.85 -3.37 0.68
CA THR A 88 -12.48 -3.67 -0.70
C THR A 88 -11.07 -3.20 -1.07
N ASP A 89 -10.43 -2.38 -0.24
CA ASP A 89 -9.04 -1.97 -0.44
C ASP A 89 -8.11 -3.17 -0.29
N SER A 90 -7.03 -3.21 -1.08
CA SER A 90 -6.05 -4.27 -0.93
C SER A 90 -4.61 -3.94 -1.30
N VAL A 91 -3.71 -4.60 -0.58
CA VAL A 91 -2.31 -4.80 -0.99
C VAL A 91 -2.10 -6.29 -1.26
N GLN A 92 -1.68 -6.63 -2.46
CA GLN A 92 -1.37 -8.01 -2.83
C GLN A 92 0.08 -8.12 -3.27
N GLN A 93 0.76 -9.15 -2.76
CA GLN A 93 2.13 -9.45 -3.15
C GLN A 93 2.24 -10.91 -3.57
N SER A 94 2.87 -11.13 -4.73
CA SER A 94 3.14 -12.48 -5.26
C SER A 94 4.62 -12.75 -5.49
N SER A 95 5.43 -11.70 -5.57
CA SER A 95 6.89 -11.73 -5.71
C SER A 95 7.44 -10.32 -5.43
N GLY A 96 8.76 -10.14 -5.54
CA GLY A 96 9.41 -8.86 -5.23
C GLY A 96 9.53 -8.61 -3.73
N THR A 97 9.93 -7.40 -3.35
CA THR A 97 10.13 -7.02 -1.94
C THR A 97 9.10 -5.98 -1.52
N TRP A 98 8.53 -6.12 -0.34
CA TRP A 98 7.78 -5.05 0.32
C TRP A 98 8.50 -4.67 1.61
N VAL A 99 9.08 -3.47 1.62
CA VAL A 99 9.76 -2.89 2.78
C VAL A 99 8.80 -1.95 3.50
N MET A 100 8.51 -2.27 4.74
CA MET A 100 7.85 -1.41 5.71
C MET A 100 8.96 -0.77 6.54
N ASP A 101 9.38 0.43 6.13
CA ASP A 101 10.48 1.15 6.75
C ASP A 101 9.93 2.22 7.73
N ASN A 102 10.77 2.62 8.68
CA ASN A 102 10.48 3.63 9.69
C ASN A 102 9.33 3.21 10.64
N ALA A 103 8.74 4.17 11.34
CA ALA A 103 7.54 3.95 12.14
C ALA A 103 6.29 3.99 11.24
N LEU A 104 5.81 2.82 10.80
CA LEU A 104 4.64 2.67 9.93
C LEU A 104 3.45 2.11 10.72
N THR A 105 2.32 2.80 10.66
CA THR A 105 1.02 2.23 11.09
C THR A 105 0.28 1.70 9.87
N VAL A 106 -0.14 0.44 9.93
CA VAL A 106 -1.01 -0.18 8.94
C VAL A 106 -2.40 -0.27 9.55
N GLU A 107 -3.28 0.63 9.13
CA GLU A 107 -4.72 0.58 9.46
C GLU A 107 -5.40 -0.21 8.35
N CYS A 108 -5.81 -1.44 8.66
CA CYS A 108 -6.33 -2.37 7.67
C CYS A 108 -7.77 -2.75 7.99
N ASP A 109 -8.73 -2.14 7.31
CA ASP A 109 -10.10 -2.65 7.22
C ASP A 109 -10.34 -3.48 5.94
N GLY A 110 -9.44 -3.33 4.95
CA GLY A 110 -9.38 -4.14 3.74
C GLY A 110 -8.60 -5.45 3.85
N VAL A 111 -7.80 -5.75 2.82
CA VAL A 111 -7.05 -7.00 2.71
C VAL A 111 -5.58 -6.77 2.38
N ILE A 112 -4.69 -7.32 3.20
CA ILE A 112 -3.29 -7.54 2.84
C ILE A 112 -3.09 -9.03 2.58
N HIS A 113 -2.69 -9.40 1.36
CA HIS A 113 -2.50 -10.79 0.97
C HIS A 113 -1.18 -11.01 0.23
N CYS A 114 -0.20 -11.52 0.96
CA CYS A 114 1.08 -11.96 0.41
C CYS A 114 1.06 -13.47 0.19
N THR A 115 1.24 -13.91 -1.05
CA THR A 115 1.37 -15.33 -1.42
C THR A 115 2.81 -15.73 -1.80
N GLY A 116 3.72 -14.76 -1.83
CA GLY A 116 5.14 -14.92 -2.16
C GLY A 116 5.87 -13.58 -2.05
N GLY A 117 7.16 -13.59 -2.36
CA GLY A 117 8.04 -12.43 -2.15
C GLY A 117 8.40 -12.22 -0.68
N ASP A 118 9.28 -11.26 -0.44
CA ASP A 118 9.82 -10.96 0.88
C ASP A 118 9.12 -9.73 1.47
N GLN A 119 8.70 -9.82 2.74
CA GLN A 119 8.15 -8.70 3.50
C GLN A 119 9.16 -8.30 4.58
N GLN A 120 9.75 -7.12 4.45
CA GLN A 120 10.79 -6.64 5.36
C GLN A 120 10.22 -5.58 6.28
N VAL A 121 10.35 -5.81 7.59
CA VAL A 121 10.00 -4.84 8.62
C VAL A 121 11.30 -4.21 9.11
N VAL A 122 11.49 -2.94 8.78
CA VAL A 122 12.67 -2.14 9.11
C VAL A 122 12.22 -0.96 9.95
N GLY A 123 12.23 -1.12 11.27
CA GLY A 123 11.67 -0.15 12.20
C GLY A 123 10.47 -0.70 12.97
N GLN A 124 9.52 0.17 13.29
CA GLN A 124 8.39 -0.19 14.17
C GLN A 124 7.11 -0.19 13.34
N VAL A 125 6.60 -1.38 13.04
CA VAL A 125 5.35 -1.56 12.31
C VAL A 125 4.25 -1.95 13.27
N GLU A 126 3.20 -1.13 13.30
CA GLU A 126 1.99 -1.41 14.06
C GLU A 126 0.84 -1.75 13.11
N LEU A 127 0.27 -2.92 13.27
CA LEU A 127 -0.93 -3.37 12.57
C LEU A 127 -2.15 -3.08 13.44
N ARG A 128 -3.21 -2.54 12.82
CA ARG A 128 -4.52 -2.25 13.42
C ARG A 128 -5.63 -2.50 12.41
N GLY A 129 -6.88 -2.37 12.87
CA GLY A 129 -8.07 -2.46 12.03
C GLY A 129 -8.75 -3.82 12.10
N SER A 130 -9.83 -3.96 11.34
CA SER A 130 -10.73 -5.12 11.38
C SER A 130 -10.61 -6.06 10.17
N GLY A 131 -9.73 -5.71 9.23
CA GLY A 131 -9.49 -6.40 7.97
C GLY A 131 -8.71 -7.70 8.10
N THR A 132 -8.27 -8.23 6.96
CA THR A 132 -7.52 -9.49 6.90
C THR A 132 -6.09 -9.24 6.45
N ILE A 133 -5.13 -9.66 7.26
CA ILE A 133 -3.70 -9.60 6.92
C ILE A 133 -3.15 -11.02 6.87
N ARG A 134 -2.56 -11.39 5.72
CA ARG A 134 -1.87 -12.65 5.50
C ARG A 134 -0.49 -12.39 4.91
N TRP A 135 0.53 -12.80 5.65
CA TRP A 135 1.93 -12.73 5.24
C TRP A 135 2.41 -14.06 4.64
N HIS A 136 3.50 -14.01 3.86
CA HIS A 136 4.19 -15.20 3.37
C HIS A 136 5.54 -15.39 4.10
N ASP A 137 6.51 -14.51 3.84
CA ASP A 137 7.84 -14.53 4.43
C ASP A 137 8.15 -13.15 5.04
N VAL A 138 8.06 -13.06 6.37
CA VAL A 138 8.33 -11.81 7.11
C VAL A 138 9.74 -11.86 7.69
N GLU A 139 10.55 -10.87 7.32
CA GLU A 139 11.89 -10.63 7.86
C GLU A 139 11.85 -9.41 8.80
N THR A 140 12.43 -9.56 9.99
CA THR A 140 12.58 -8.50 10.99
C THR A 140 14.00 -8.52 11.52
N ASP A 141 14.65 -7.37 11.71
CA ASP A 141 15.96 -7.31 12.37
C ASP A 141 15.86 -7.18 13.91
N ASN A 142 17.00 -7.18 14.60
CA ASN A 142 17.07 -7.12 16.07
C ASN A 142 16.66 -5.75 16.65
N GLN A 143 16.37 -4.74 15.83
CA GLN A 143 15.95 -3.40 16.25
C GLN A 143 14.52 -3.07 15.82
N SER A 144 13.91 -3.96 15.03
CA SER A 144 12.59 -3.79 14.44
C SER A 144 11.52 -4.52 15.24
N SER A 145 10.28 -4.08 15.13
CA SER A 145 9.13 -4.80 15.68
C SER A 145 7.95 -4.79 14.72
N LEU A 146 7.22 -5.90 14.75
CA LEU A 146 5.92 -6.04 14.11
C LEU A 146 4.92 -6.39 15.21
N GLN A 147 4.01 -5.46 15.51
CA GLN A 147 3.02 -5.63 16.57
C GLN A 147 1.61 -5.48 16.03
N HIS A 148 0.68 -6.24 16.57
CA HIS A 148 -0.74 -6.10 16.28
C HIS A 148 -1.45 -5.56 17.52
N THR A 149 -2.10 -4.41 17.37
CA THR A 149 -2.86 -3.76 18.44
C THR A 149 -4.34 -3.82 18.09
N GLY A 150 -5.12 -4.48 18.95
CA GLY A 150 -6.58 -4.56 18.83
C GLY A 150 -7.31 -3.57 19.73
#